data_AF-A0A143G8R8-F1
#
_entry.id   AF-A0A143G8R8-F1
#
_cell.length_a   1.000
_cell.length_b   1.000
_cell.length_c   1.000
_cell.angle_alpha   90.00
_cell.angle_beta   90.00
_cell.angle_gamma   90.00
#
_symmetry.space_group_name_H-M   'P 1'
#
loop_
_entity.id
_entity.type
_entity.pdbx_description
1 polymer ?
#
loop_
_entity_poly.entity_id
_entity_poly.type
_entity_poly.pdbx_seq_one_letter_code
_entity_poly.pdbx_strand_id
1 'polypeptide(L)'
;MTNLHVVFHHFDMGSLNVLVNGKDEMTTLLQNAFCLAAGVELSDERYEQAVNKVCLLGTTEELKKHTLNYDARAYRRVIKIDEIFEISEDQYKSLEKQNLNKDDWMF
;
A
#
# COMPACT_ATOMS: atom_id res chain seq x y z
N MET A 1 12.33 14.80 5.51
CA MET A 1 12.06 13.60 4.70
C MET A 1 11.19 12.72 5.57
N THR A 2 10.08 12.26 5.03
CA THR A 2 9.07 11.52 5.78
C THR A 2 9.06 10.08 5.28
N ASN A 3 9.14 9.13 6.20
CA ASN A 3 9.07 7.71 5.89
C ASN A 3 7.81 7.13 6.54
N LEU A 4 7.03 6.39 5.77
CA LEU A 4 5.85 5.72 6.28
C LEU A 4 5.98 4.22 6.11
N HIS A 5 5.52 3.50 7.13
CA HIS A 5 5.14 2.11 7.05
C HIS A 5 3.62 2.04 7.11
N VAL A 6 3.00 1.60 6.03
CA VAL A 6 1.55 1.47 5.90
C VAL A 6 1.21 -0.01 5.86
N VAL A 7 0.36 -0.43 6.79
CA VAL A 7 -0.18 -1.78 6.85
C VAL A 7 -1.54 -1.75 6.18
N PHE A 8 -1.67 -2.53 5.11
CA PHE A 8 -2.94 -2.77 4.45
C PHE A 8 -3.50 -4.10 4.88
N HIS A 9 -4.78 -4.12 5.24
CA HIS A 9 -5.53 -5.36 5.35
C HIS A 9 -5.88 -5.84 3.94
N HIS A 10 -5.42 -7.05 3.60
CA HIS A 10 -5.80 -7.78 2.41
C HIS A 10 -6.60 -9.03 2.80
N PHE A 11 -7.80 -9.16 2.27
CA PHE A 11 -8.73 -10.21 2.71
C PHE A 11 -8.16 -11.64 2.57
N ASP A 12 -7.46 -11.95 1.47
CA ASP A 12 -6.93 -13.29 1.21
C ASP A 12 -5.51 -13.50 1.77
N MET A 13 -4.68 -12.45 1.83
CA MET A 13 -3.25 -12.55 2.22
C MET A 13 -2.96 -12.04 3.64
N GLY A 14 -3.98 -11.61 4.38
CA GLY A 14 -3.84 -11.04 5.72
C GLY A 14 -3.38 -9.58 5.69
N SER A 15 -2.07 -9.36 5.77
CA SER A 15 -1.49 -8.01 5.87
C SER A 15 -0.43 -7.76 4.81
N LEU A 16 -0.60 -6.70 4.03
CA LEU A 16 0.39 -6.19 3.09
C LEU A 16 1.13 -5.01 3.74
N ASN A 17 2.45 -5.08 3.79
CA ASN A 17 3.28 -4.06 4.42
C ASN A 17 3.96 -3.25 3.33
N VAL A 18 3.59 -1.97 3.22
CA VAL A 18 4.12 -1.06 2.21
C VAL A 18 4.96 0.02 2.88
N LEU A 19 6.15 0.23 2.35
CA LEU A 19 7.06 1.28 2.78
C LEU A 19 7.07 2.38 1.71
N VAL A 20 6.93 3.64 2.12
CA VAL A 20 7.08 4.80 1.24
C VAL A 20 7.98 5.84 1.90
N ASN A 21 8.82 6.48 1.10
CA ASN A 21 9.72 7.55 1.52
C ASN A 21 9.57 8.72 0.54
N GLY A 22 9.47 9.94 1.05
CA GLY A 22 9.50 11.12 0.21
C GLY A 22 9.65 12.43 0.98
N LYS A 23 9.70 13.53 0.22
CA LYS A 23 9.59 14.89 0.77
C LYS A 23 8.17 15.44 0.66
N ASP A 24 7.25 14.65 0.11
CA ASP A 24 5.87 15.04 -0.17
C ASP A 24 5.01 15.04 1.09
N GLU A 25 3.81 15.62 0.95
CA GLU A 25 2.80 15.61 2.00
C GLU A 25 2.27 14.19 2.27
N MET A 26 1.76 13.97 3.48
CA MET A 26 1.20 12.70 3.93
C MET A 26 0.18 12.11 2.93
N THR A 27 -0.69 12.95 2.35
CA THR A 27 -1.68 12.52 1.36
C THR A 27 -1.03 11.86 0.15
N THR A 28 0.01 12.48 -0.43
CA THR A 28 0.75 11.94 -1.59
C THR A 28 1.47 10.64 -1.23
N LEU A 29 2.10 10.58 -0.05
CA LEU A 29 2.77 9.37 0.42
C LEU A 29 1.77 8.21 0.59
N LEU A 30 0.57 8.49 1.13
CA LEU A 30 -0.49 7.49 1.27
C LEU A 30 -1.09 7.06 -0.07
N GLN A 31 -1.24 7.96 -1.04
CA GLN A 31 -1.63 7.59 -2.40
C GLN A 31 -0.60 6.62 -3.02
N ASN A 32 0.69 6.94 -2.90
CA ASN A 32 1.77 6.07 -3.37
C ASN A 32 1.71 4.69 -2.69
N ALA A 33 1.48 4.65 -1.38
CA ALA A 33 1.36 3.40 -0.64
C ALA A 33 0.17 2.56 -1.13
N PHE A 34 -0.98 3.18 -1.39
CA PHE A 34 -2.16 2.51 -1.95
C PHE A 34 -1.91 1.95 -3.35
N CYS A 35 -1.25 2.74 -4.22
CA CYS A 35 -0.91 2.31 -5.58
C CYS A 35 0.04 1.10 -5.55
N LEU A 36 1.04 1.11 -4.66
CA LEU A 36 1.94 -0.03 -4.45
C LEU A 36 1.17 -1.27 -3.96
N ALA A 37 0.29 -1.12 -2.97
CA ALA A 37 -0.54 -2.23 -2.49
C ALA A 37 -1.44 -2.80 -3.60
N ALA A 38 -2.01 -1.93 -4.45
CA ALA A 38 -2.81 -2.35 -5.60
C ALA A 38 -1.96 -3.08 -6.66
N GLY A 39 -0.74 -2.63 -6.90
CA GLY A 39 0.19 -3.25 -7.87
C GLY A 39 0.66 -4.64 -7.46
N VAL A 40 0.76 -4.93 -6.16
CA VAL A 40 1.05 -6.28 -5.65
C VAL A 40 -0.08 -7.26 -5.97
N GLU A 41 -1.33 -6.78 -6.07
CA GLU A 41 -2.52 -7.64 -6.12
C GLU A 41 -3.23 -7.72 -7.49
N LEU A 42 -2.99 -6.76 -8.40
CA LEU A 42 -3.78 -6.57 -9.61
C LEU A 42 -2.97 -6.75 -10.90
N SER A 43 -3.59 -7.41 -11.88
CA SER A 43 -3.13 -7.41 -13.28
C SER A 43 -3.50 -6.11 -14.00
N ASP A 44 -2.66 -5.67 -14.93
CA ASP A 44 -2.64 -4.36 -15.62
C ASP A 44 -3.98 -3.58 -15.73
N GLU A 45 -4.99 -4.08 -16.46
CA GLU A 45 -6.20 -3.27 -16.76
C GLU A 45 -7.00 -2.88 -15.50
N ARG A 46 -6.98 -3.73 -14.46
CA ARG A 46 -7.67 -3.46 -13.18
C ARG A 46 -6.83 -2.57 -12.28
N TYR A 47 -5.50 -2.66 -12.41
CA TYR A 47 -4.55 -1.82 -11.71
C TYR A 47 -4.72 -0.35 -12.12
N GLU A 48 -4.80 -0.05 -13.41
CA GLU A 48 -4.99 1.33 -13.88
C GLU A 48 -6.28 1.96 -13.34
N GLN A 49 -7.39 1.20 -13.34
CA GLN A 49 -8.65 1.67 -12.78
C GLN A 49 -8.59 1.88 -11.26
N ALA A 50 -7.87 1.03 -10.54
CA ALA A 50 -7.66 1.15 -9.10
C ALA A 50 -6.83 2.38 -8.74
N VAL A 51 -5.70 2.56 -9.43
CA VAL A 51 -4.81 3.73 -9.25
C VAL A 51 -5.54 5.02 -9.55
N ASN A 52 -6.29 5.08 -10.66
CA ASN A 52 -7.08 6.27 -11.00
C ASN A 52 -8.07 6.65 -9.89
N LYS A 53 -8.72 5.67 -9.25
CA LYS A 53 -9.62 5.93 -8.12
C LYS A 53 -8.87 6.46 -6.90
N VAL A 54 -7.69 5.93 -6.59
CA VAL A 54 -6.85 6.39 -5.48
C VAL A 54 -6.38 7.84 -5.71
N CYS A 55 -5.93 8.16 -6.92
CA CYS A 55 -5.47 9.50 -7.28
C CYS A 55 -6.58 10.57 -7.23
N LEU A 56 -7.85 10.17 -7.32
CA LEU A 56 -8.99 11.08 -7.17
C LEU A 56 -9.32 11.41 -5.70
N LEU A 57 -8.76 10.68 -4.74
CA LEU A 57 -8.93 10.96 -3.31
C LEU A 57 -7.96 12.07 -2.89
N GLY A 58 -8.50 13.25 -2.59
CA GLY A 58 -7.72 14.46 -2.39
C GLY A 58 -7.26 14.67 -0.94
N THR A 59 -7.73 13.85 0.00
CA THR A 59 -7.42 14.02 1.42
C THR A 59 -6.95 12.72 2.09
N THR A 60 -6.10 12.88 3.11
CA THR A 60 -5.64 11.77 3.96
C THR A 60 -6.83 11.02 4.61
N GLU A 61 -7.89 11.71 5.01
CA GLU A 61 -9.07 11.08 5.62
C GLU A 61 -9.90 10.27 4.63
N GLU A 62 -10.01 10.72 3.37
CA GLU A 62 -10.62 9.92 2.31
C GLU A 62 -9.83 8.63 2.05
N LEU A 63 -8.50 8.72 2.01
CA LEU A 63 -7.62 7.56 1.82
C LEU A 63 -7.75 6.55 2.96
N LYS A 64 -7.74 6.99 4.23
CA LYS A 64 -7.90 6.09 5.40
C LYS A 64 -9.22 5.31 5.38
N LYS A 65 -10.30 5.92 4.89
CA LYS A 65 -11.63 5.29 4.81
C LYS A 65 -11.81 4.52 3.50
N HIS A 66 -10.91 4.70 2.54
CA HIS A 66 -11.03 4.07 1.25
C HIS A 66 -10.84 2.57 1.35
N THR A 67 -11.64 1.86 0.58
CA THR A 67 -11.60 0.42 0.45
C THR A 67 -11.58 0.12 -1.04
N LEU A 68 -10.44 -0.39 -1.52
CA LEU A 68 -10.31 -0.78 -2.91
C LEU A 68 -11.00 -2.13 -3.09
N ASN A 69 -12.17 -2.09 -3.74
CA ASN A 69 -12.93 -3.27 -4.15
C ASN A 69 -12.79 -3.45 -5.66
N TYR A 70 -12.38 -4.63 -6.09
CA TYR A 70 -12.36 -5.01 -7.50
C TYR A 70 -13.06 -6.36 -7.68
N ASP A 71 -13.89 -6.46 -8.73
CA ASP A 71 -14.70 -7.65 -9.00
C ASP A 71 -13.82 -8.82 -9.47
N ALA A 72 -13.31 -9.60 -8.52
CA ALA A 72 -12.83 -10.94 -8.79
C ALA A 72 -14.02 -11.91 -8.65
N ARG A 73 -14.35 -12.64 -9.73
CA ARG A 73 -15.49 -13.57 -9.82
C ARG A 73 -15.57 -14.64 -8.72
N ALA A 74 -14.50 -14.86 -7.94
CA ALA A 74 -14.38 -15.96 -6.98
C ALA A 74 -14.04 -15.54 -5.55
N TYR A 75 -13.56 -14.31 -5.30
CA TYR A 75 -13.09 -13.87 -3.98
C TYR A 75 -13.36 -12.38 -3.77
N ARG A 76 -13.73 -12.00 -2.53
CA ARG A 76 -13.92 -10.61 -2.13
C ARG A 76 -12.55 -10.03 -1.82
N ARG A 77 -11.84 -9.55 -2.85
CA ARG A 77 -10.53 -8.94 -2.64
C ARG A 77 -10.67 -7.48 -2.29
N VAL A 78 -10.34 -7.20 -1.04
CA VAL A 78 -10.52 -5.91 -0.39
C VAL A 78 -9.16 -5.49 0.14
N ILE A 79 -8.67 -4.35 -0.34
CA ILE A 79 -7.47 -3.68 0.20
C ILE A 79 -7.94 -2.41 0.91
N LYS A 80 -7.63 -2.28 2.20
CA LYS A 80 -7.88 -1.06 2.98
C LYS A 80 -6.70 -0.80 3.92
N ILE A 81 -6.46 0.46 4.27
CA ILE A 81 -5.47 0.80 5.30
C ILE A 81 -5.97 0.26 6.64
N ASP A 82 -5.08 -0.41 7.36
CA ASP A 82 -5.28 -0.84 8.74
C ASP A 82 -4.52 0.09 9.70
N GLU A 83 -3.21 0.22 9.50
CA GLU A 83 -2.33 1.04 10.35
C GLU A 83 -1.37 1.90 9.51
N ILE A 84 -1.01 3.07 10.05
CA ILE A 84 -0.03 3.99 9.45
C ILE A 84 0.97 4.37 10.53
N PHE A 85 2.25 4.15 10.26
CA PHE A 85 3.34 4.51 11.15
C PHE A 85 4.28 5.48 10.45
N GLU A 86 4.52 6.65 11.06
CA GLU A 86 5.69 7.45 10.74
C GLU A 86 6.92 6.78 11.38
N ILE A 87 7.92 6.46 10.56
CA ILE A 87 9.10 5.72 10.99
C ILE A 87 10.38 6.53 10.73
N SER A 88 11.42 6.27 11.53
CA SER A 88 12.73 6.87 11.31
C SER A 88 13.39 6.33 10.03
N GLU A 89 14.42 7.03 9.55
CA GLU A 89 15.22 6.56 8.40
C GLU A 89 15.91 5.21 8.68
N ASP A 90 16.38 5.00 9.92
CA ASP A 90 17.00 3.74 10.33
C ASP A 90 15.99 2.59 10.35
N GLN A 91 14.76 2.84 10.82
CA GLN A 91 13.66 1.88 10.78
C GLN A 91 13.28 1.53 9.34
N TYR A 92 13.18 2.53 8.46
CA TYR A 92 12.87 2.34 7.05
C TYR A 92 13.91 1.42 6.37
N LYS A 93 15.21 1.74 6.50
CA LYS A 93 16.29 0.93 5.94
C LYS A 93 16.34 -0.49 6.50
N SER A 94 15.97 -0.67 7.77
CA SER A 94 15.91 -2.00 8.38
C SER A 94 14.77 -2.84 7.81
N LEU A 95 13.57 -2.27 7.68
CA LEU A 95 12.39 -2.94 7.13
C LEU A 95 12.54 -3.25 5.64
N GLU A 96 13.13 -2.33 4.87
CA GLU A 96 13.41 -2.54 3.45
C GLU A 96 14.31 -3.76 3.23
N LYS A 97 15.37 -3.91 4.04
CA LYS A 97 16.25 -5.10 4.00
C LYS A 97 15.52 -6.39 4.36
N GLN A 98 14.56 -6.34 5.29
CA GLN A 98 13.78 -7.52 5.67
C GLN A 98 12.81 -7.95 4.55
N ASN A 99 12.23 -7.00 3.83
CA ASN A 99 11.38 -7.29 2.68
C ASN A 99 12.20 -7.93 1.54
N LEU A 100 13.38 -7.40 1.23
CA LEU A 100 14.27 -7.96 0.21
C LEU A 100 14.74 -9.38 0.55
N ASN A 101 15.06 -9.64 1.82
CA ASN A 101 15.51 -10.98 2.24
C ASN A 101 14.38 -12.03 2.23
N LYS A 102 13.10 -11.64 2.23
CA LYS A 102 11.99 -12.61 2.08
C LYS A 102 11.89 -13.16 0.67
N ASP A 103 12.24 -12.36 -0.34
CA ASP A 103 12.27 -12.82 -1.74
C ASP A 103 13.44 -13.79 -1.99
N ASP A 104 14.56 -13.63 -1.28
CA ASP A 104 15.71 -14.55 -1.35
C ASP A 104 15.45 -15.93 -0.70
N TRP A 105 14.46 -16.04 0.21
CA TRP A 105 14.13 -17.32 0.88
C TRP A 105 13.07 -18.12 0.12
N MET A 106 12.59 -17.62 -1.02
CA MET A 106 11.67 -18.33 -1.92
C MET A 106 12.37 -19.03 -3.10
N PHE A 107 13.70 -19.22 -3.03
CA PHE A 107 14.48 -20.03 -3.98
C PHE A 107 15.11 -21.26 -3.31
#